data_AF-A0A7C1E7W1-F1
#
_entry.id   AF-A0A7C1E7W1-F1
#
_cell.length_a   1.000
_cell.length_b   1.000
_cell.length_c   1.000
_cell.angle_alpha   90.00
_cell.angle_beta   90.00
_cell.angle_gamma   90.00
#
_symmetry.space_group_name_H-M   'P 1'
#
loop_
_entity.id
_entity.type
_entity.pdbx_description
1 polymer ?
#
loop_
_entity_poly.entity_id
_entity_poly.type
_entity_poly.pdbx_seq_one_letter_code
_entity_poly.pdbx_strand_id
1 'polypeptide(L)'
;MKLTRKPLHEQVYFYALALLAISLPLSIFTTSVAQIILLANWFVEGRFRKKWERFRKAPALWIFLALYLMHLAGLLWSADTAYGLKDLRIKLPLFFLPLILATS
;
A
#
# COMPACT_ATOMS: atom_id res chain seq x y z
N MET A 1 9.58 -24.38 13.94
CA MET A 1 8.23 -23.86 14.22
C MET A 1 7.53 -23.45 12.91
N LYS A 2 6.93 -24.43 12.21
CA LYS A 2 6.15 -24.20 10.97
C LYS A 2 4.74 -23.80 11.40
N LEU A 3 4.56 -22.52 11.70
CA LEU A 3 3.23 -21.96 11.87
C LEU A 3 2.40 -22.27 10.62
N THR A 4 1.14 -22.55 10.82
CA THR A 4 0.06 -22.68 9.84
C THR A 4 -0.13 -21.33 9.11
N ARG A 5 0.88 -20.85 8.34
CA ARG A 5 1.09 -19.42 8.02
C ARG A 5 0.04 -18.79 7.10
N LYS A 6 -0.50 -19.54 6.12
CA LYS A 6 -1.45 -18.98 5.14
C LYS A 6 -2.74 -18.43 5.78
N PRO A 7 -3.49 -19.19 6.60
CA PRO A 7 -4.75 -18.69 7.15
C PRO A 7 -4.55 -17.48 8.06
N LEU A 8 -3.43 -17.40 8.80
CA LEU A 8 -3.16 -16.25 9.65
C LEU A 8 -2.99 -14.96 8.85
N HIS A 9 -2.19 -14.99 7.77
CA HIS A 9 -2.00 -13.82 6.92
C HIS A 9 -3.29 -13.38 6.24
N GLU A 10 -4.12 -14.33 5.82
CA GLU A 10 -5.44 -14.06 5.21
C GLU A 10 -6.41 -13.44 6.22
N GLN A 11 -6.45 -13.94 7.46
CA GLN A 11 -7.28 -13.36 8.52
C GLN A 11 -6.83 -11.94 8.88
N VAL A 12 -5.52 -11.74 9.11
CA VAL A 12 -4.98 -10.40 9.43
C VAL A 12 -5.28 -9.43 8.29
N TYR A 13 -5.11 -9.86 7.04
CA TYR A 13 -5.44 -9.06 5.86
C TYR A 13 -6.93 -8.68 5.83
N PHE A 14 -7.83 -9.64 6.03
CA PHE A 14 -9.27 -9.41 6.02
C PHE A 14 -9.71 -8.44 7.13
N TYR A 15 -9.27 -8.66 8.37
CA TYR A 15 -9.62 -7.78 9.49
C TYR A 15 -9.01 -6.38 9.34
N ALA A 16 -7.80 -6.27 8.79
CA ALA A 16 -7.19 -4.98 8.51
C ALA A 16 -7.92 -4.22 7.39
N LEU A 17 -8.46 -4.91 6.37
CA LEU A 17 -9.34 -4.30 5.36
C LEU A 17 -10.67 -3.85 5.94
N ALA A 18 -11.30 -4.67 6.77
CA ALA A 18 -12.54 -4.30 7.45
C ALA A 18 -12.32 -3.07 8.34
N LEU A 19 -11.22 -3.07 9.11
CA LEU A 19 -10.81 -1.93 9.92
C LEU A 19 -10.58 -0.68 9.05
N LEU A 20 -9.89 -0.82 7.90
CA LEU A 20 -9.66 0.29 6.97
C LEU A 20 -10.99 0.88 6.49
N ALA A 21 -11.91 0.05 6.01
CA ALA A 21 -13.20 0.48 5.49
C ALA A 21 -14.05 1.23 6.53
N ILE A 22 -14.10 0.73 7.76
CA ILE A 22 -14.79 1.37 8.88
C ILE A 22 -14.08 2.67 9.29
N SER A 23 -12.76 2.71 9.20
CA SER A 23 -11.95 3.86 9.65
C SER A 23 -12.01 5.05 8.70
N LEU A 24 -12.25 4.84 7.41
CA LEU A 24 -12.26 5.91 6.40
C LEU A 24 -13.14 7.11 6.80
N PRO A 25 -14.42 6.93 7.19
CA PRO A 25 -15.26 8.04 7.67
C PRO A 25 -15.04 8.40 9.14
N LEU A 26 -14.55 7.48 9.98
CA LEU A 26 -14.48 7.67 11.43
C LEU A 26 -13.21 8.36 11.91
N SER A 27 -12.04 8.01 11.35
CA SER A 27 -10.75 8.44 11.89
C SER A 27 -9.60 8.29 10.90
N ILE A 28 -8.91 9.40 10.64
CA ILE A 28 -7.67 9.44 9.85
C ILE A 28 -6.57 8.62 10.55
N PHE A 29 -6.51 8.68 11.89
CA PHE A 29 -5.53 7.92 12.67
C PHE A 29 -5.73 6.41 12.50
N THR A 30 -6.96 5.92 12.70
CA THR A 30 -7.26 4.49 12.59
C THR A 30 -7.08 4.00 11.15
N THR A 31 -7.36 4.86 10.17
CA THR A 31 -7.05 4.60 8.75
C THR A 31 -5.55 4.36 8.56
N SER A 32 -4.68 5.23 9.10
CA SER A 32 -3.23 5.02 9.03
C SER A 32 -2.78 3.73 9.74
N VAL A 33 -3.37 3.40 10.90
CA VAL A 33 -3.07 2.15 11.61
C VAL A 33 -3.43 0.93 10.75
N ALA A 34 -4.62 0.91 10.15
CA ALA A 34 -5.05 -0.19 9.26
C ALA A 34 -4.13 -0.33 8.04
N GLN A 35 -3.71 0.79 7.45
CA GLN A 35 -2.75 0.84 6.34
C GLN A 35 -1.38 0.25 6.73
N ILE A 36 -0.87 0.59 7.93
CA ILE A 36 0.39 0.05 8.45
C ILE A 36 0.27 -1.45 8.70
N ILE A 37 -0.84 -1.93 9.27
CA ILE A 37 -1.07 -3.37 9.51
C ILE A 37 -1.09 -4.14 8.18
N LEU A 38 -1.78 -3.61 7.15
CA LEU A 38 -1.80 -4.20 5.81
C LEU A 38 -0.39 -4.30 5.23
N LEU A 39 0.39 -3.21 5.31
CA LEU A 39 1.76 -3.16 4.80
C LEU A 39 2.70 -4.11 5.55
N ALA A 40 2.60 -4.16 6.87
CA ALA A 40 3.39 -5.07 7.70
C ALA A 40 3.03 -6.53 7.40
N ASN A 41 1.73 -6.87 7.31
CA ASN A 41 1.30 -8.21 6.96
C ASN A 41 1.81 -8.61 5.56
N TRP A 42 1.69 -7.72 4.57
CA TRP A 42 2.21 -7.94 3.22
C TRP A 42 3.72 -8.20 3.22
N PHE A 43 4.48 -7.47 4.03
CA PHE A 43 5.94 -7.66 4.12
C PHE A 43 6.29 -9.00 4.79
N VAL A 44 5.63 -9.35 5.89
CA VAL A 44 5.88 -10.60 6.65
C VAL A 44 5.43 -11.84 5.89
N GLU A 45 4.35 -11.74 5.12
CA GLU A 45 3.85 -12.80 4.24
C GLU A 45 4.90 -13.21 3.16
N GLY A 46 5.78 -12.28 2.80
CA GLY A 46 6.92 -12.53 1.93
C GLY A 46 6.51 -12.93 0.50
N ARG A 47 7.10 -14.02 -0.03
CA ARG A 47 6.83 -14.53 -1.39
C ARG A 47 7.04 -13.49 -2.50
N PHE A 48 8.01 -12.60 -2.34
CA PHE A 48 8.25 -11.46 -3.25
C PHE A 48 8.36 -11.84 -4.72
N ARG A 49 8.90 -13.03 -5.05
CA ARG A 49 8.95 -13.53 -6.43
C ARG A 49 7.55 -13.68 -7.05
N LYS A 50 6.60 -14.28 -6.32
CA LYS A 50 5.20 -14.43 -6.78
C LYS A 50 4.47 -13.09 -6.80
N LYS A 51 4.73 -12.22 -5.82
CA LYS A 51 4.17 -10.87 -5.77
C LYS A 51 4.61 -10.02 -6.96
N TRP A 52 5.87 -10.14 -7.34
CA TRP A 52 6.44 -9.48 -8.50
C TRP A 52 5.88 -10.00 -9.83
N GLU A 53 5.66 -11.31 -9.95
CA GLU A 53 4.97 -11.89 -11.11
C GLU A 53 3.52 -11.39 -11.23
N ARG A 54 2.79 -11.31 -10.11
CA ARG A 54 1.45 -10.70 -10.06
C ARG A 54 1.49 -9.22 -10.44
N PHE A 55 2.47 -8.48 -9.91
CA PHE A 55 2.65 -7.06 -10.20
C PHE A 55 2.79 -6.80 -11.70
N ARG A 56 3.70 -7.53 -12.37
CA ARG A 56 3.95 -7.36 -13.81
C ARG A 56 2.73 -7.67 -14.67
N LYS A 57 1.88 -8.61 -14.23
CA LYS A 57 0.67 -9.02 -14.95
C LYS A 57 -0.53 -8.09 -14.70
N ALA A 58 -0.43 -7.15 -13.76
CA ALA A 58 -1.53 -6.27 -13.39
C ALA A 58 -1.37 -4.88 -14.04
N PRO A 59 -2.04 -4.58 -15.18
CA PRO A 59 -1.90 -3.30 -15.87
C PRO A 59 -2.30 -2.10 -15.01
N ALA A 60 -3.30 -2.28 -14.12
CA ALA A 60 -3.73 -1.24 -13.19
C ALA A 60 -2.60 -0.76 -12.26
N LEU A 61 -1.72 -1.66 -11.80
CA LEU A 61 -0.62 -1.29 -10.91
C LEU A 61 0.43 -0.42 -11.61
N TRP A 62 0.63 -0.62 -12.91
CA TRP A 62 1.50 0.24 -13.71
C TRP A 62 0.94 1.67 -13.82
N ILE A 63 -0.38 1.82 -13.91
CA ILE A 63 -1.04 3.14 -13.93
C ILE A 63 -0.83 3.84 -12.59
N PHE A 64 -1.10 3.17 -11.47
CA PHE A 64 -0.88 3.77 -10.14
C PHE A 64 0.61 4.09 -9.88
N LEU A 65 1.52 3.23 -10.35
CA LEU A 65 2.95 3.50 -10.29
C LEU A 65 3.32 4.73 -11.13
N ALA A 66 2.85 4.82 -12.37
CA ALA A 66 3.10 5.95 -13.26
C ALA A 66 2.57 7.26 -12.68
N LEU A 67 1.36 7.25 -12.11
CA LEU A 67 0.79 8.41 -11.42
C LEU A 67 1.67 8.86 -10.25
N TYR A 68 2.16 7.93 -9.44
CA TYR A 68 3.06 8.27 -8.32
C TYR A 68 4.41 8.79 -8.81
N LEU A 69 5.01 8.15 -9.83
CA LEU A 69 6.27 8.60 -10.43
C LEU A 69 6.16 9.97 -11.09
N MET A 70 5.01 10.30 -11.68
CA MET A 70 4.74 11.63 -12.22
C MET A 70 4.83 12.71 -11.13
N HIS A 71 4.29 12.46 -9.94
CA HIS A 71 4.42 13.38 -8.81
C HIS A 71 5.87 13.50 -8.33
N LEU A 72 6.60 12.39 -8.34
CA LEU A 72 8.02 12.37 -7.97
C LEU A 72 8.88 13.18 -8.95
N ALA A 73 8.60 13.07 -10.25
CA ALA A 73 9.23 13.89 -11.28
C ALA A 73 8.84 15.38 -11.16
N GLY A 74 7.57 15.66 -10.85
CA GLY A 74 7.10 17.03 -10.60
C GLY A 74 7.80 17.70 -9.42
N LEU A 75 8.18 16.94 -8.39
CA LEU A 75 8.96 17.45 -7.27
C LEU A 75 10.33 18.02 -7.70
N LEU A 76 10.99 17.38 -8.68
CA LEU A 76 12.31 17.82 -9.18
C LEU A 76 12.25 19.19 -9.87
N TRP A 77 11.07 19.59 -10.34
CA TRP A 77 10.81 20.88 -10.98
C TRP A 77 10.15 21.90 -10.03
N SER A 78 9.85 21.50 -8.79
CA SER A 78 9.09 22.34 -7.85
C SER A 78 10.00 23.29 -7.07
N ALA A 79 9.57 24.55 -6.93
CA ALA A 79 10.27 25.57 -6.13
C ALA A 79 10.14 25.31 -4.62
N ASP A 80 9.01 24.75 -4.17
CA ASP A 80 8.77 24.37 -2.77
C ASP A 80 8.86 22.85 -2.58
N THR A 81 10.07 22.38 -2.31
CA THR A 81 10.36 20.97 -2.09
C THR A 81 9.77 20.45 -0.77
N ALA A 82 9.62 21.30 0.25
CA ALA A 82 9.06 20.92 1.54
C ALA A 82 7.56 20.59 1.42
N TYR A 83 6.82 21.42 0.70
CA TYR A 83 5.42 21.15 0.38
C TYR A 83 5.27 19.89 -0.49
N GLY A 84 6.10 19.75 -1.52
CA GLY A 84 6.02 18.59 -2.42
C GLY A 84 6.35 17.26 -1.73
N LEU A 85 7.30 17.23 -0.78
CA LEU A 85 7.57 16.05 0.06
C LEU A 85 6.37 15.68 0.93
N LYS A 86 5.69 16.68 1.51
CA LYS A 86 4.45 16.46 2.28
C LYS A 86 3.35 15.89 1.40
N ASP A 87 3.20 16.40 0.18
CA ASP A 87 2.20 15.93 -0.79
C ASP A 87 2.45 14.46 -1.20
N LEU A 88 3.70 14.11 -1.53
CA LEU A 88 4.09 12.73 -1.84
C LEU A 88 3.78 11.77 -0.69
N ARG A 89 4.06 12.17 0.56
CA ARG A 89 3.76 11.34 1.74
C ARG A 89 2.26 11.07 1.88
N ILE A 90 1.42 12.07 1.65
CA ILE A 90 -0.05 11.94 1.74
C ILE A 90 -0.57 11.06 0.59
N LYS A 91 0.06 11.11 -0.58
CA LYS A 91 -0.31 10.34 -1.77
C LYS A 91 0.32 8.96 -1.85
N LEU A 92 1.26 8.61 -0.96
CA LEU A 92 1.88 7.28 -0.92
C LEU A 92 0.85 6.11 -0.80
N PRO A 93 -0.24 6.24 0.00
CA PRO A 93 -1.43 5.39 -0.04
C PRO A 93 -1.97 5.06 -1.42
N LEU A 94 -1.91 5.99 -2.36
CA LEU A 94 -2.45 5.82 -3.72
C LEU A 94 -1.77 4.68 -4.47
N PHE A 95 -0.47 4.43 -4.22
CA PHE A 95 0.25 3.33 -4.86
C PHE A 95 0.31 2.08 -3.98
N PHE A 96 0.61 2.24 -2.69
CA PHE A 96 0.85 1.06 -1.84
C PHE A 96 -0.44 0.24 -1.62
N LEU A 97 -1.62 0.86 -1.52
CA LEU A 97 -2.86 0.13 -1.33
C LEU A 97 -3.19 -0.78 -2.53
N PRO A 98 -3.25 -0.29 -3.78
CA PRO A 98 -3.42 -1.16 -4.95
C PRO A 98 -2.39 -2.28 -5.01
N LEU A 99 -1.12 -1.97 -4.70
CA LEU A 99 -0.04 -2.96 -4.68
C LEU A 99 -0.34 -4.11 -3.71
N ILE A 100 -0.70 -3.80 -2.47
CA ILE A 100 -1.01 -4.82 -1.46
C ILE A 100 -2.26 -5.61 -1.87
N LEU A 101 -3.32 -4.93 -2.29
CA LEU A 101 -4.59 -5.55 -2.65
C LEU A 101 -4.44 -6.55 -3.80
N ALA A 102 -3.61 -6.23 -4.80
CA ALA A 102 -3.42 -7.04 -5.98
C ALA A 102 -2.38 -8.17 -5.80
N THR A 103 -1.57 -8.13 -4.74
CA THR A 103 -0.43 -9.06 -4.58
C THR A 103 -0.42 -9.90 -3.31
N SER A 104 -1.27 -9.61 -2.31
CA SER A 104 -1.45 -10.45 -1.09
C SER A 104 -2.14 -11.80 -1.37
#